data_AF-A0A9E5TAS6-F1
#
_entry.id   AF-A0A9E5TAS6-F1
#
_cell.length_a   1.000
_cell.length_b   1.000
_cell.length_c   1.000
_cell.angle_alpha   90.00
_cell.angle_beta   90.00
_cell.angle_gamma   90.00
#
_symmetry.space_group_name_H-M   'P 1'
#
loop_
_entity.id
_entity.type
_entity.pdbx_description
1 polymer ?
#
loop_
_entity_poly.entity_id
_entity_poly.type
_entity_poly.pdbx_seq_one_letter_code
_entity_poly.pdbx_strand_id
1 'polypeptide(L)' 'GGRYRQAASGLTVTAATDGNHGRSVAWGARMFGCRCVIFINEAVSEGREKAIASYGAEV' A
#
# COMPACT_ATOMS: atom_id res chain seq x y z
N GLY A 1 -11.30 13.87 2.27
CA GLY A 1 -10.97 12.60 2.95
C GLY A 1 -12.21 11.74 2.99
N GLY A 2 -12.11 10.45 2.69
CA GLY A 2 -13.28 9.56 2.57
C GLY A 2 -14.04 9.34 3.88
N ARG A 3 -15.31 8.91 3.77
CA ARG A 3 -16.27 8.69 4.88
C ARG A 3 -15.70 7.92 6.08
N TYR A 4 -14.74 7.01 5.85
CA TYR A 4 -14.18 6.14 6.87
C TYR A 4 -12.75 6.49 7.30
N ARG A 5 -12.23 7.68 6.94
CA ARG A 5 -10.82 8.03 7.19
C ARG A 5 -10.44 7.98 8.68
N GLN A 6 -11.28 8.50 9.57
CA GLN A 6 -11.01 8.43 11.03
C GLN A 6 -11.12 7.01 11.58
N ALA A 7 -12.11 6.23 11.13
CA ALA A 7 -12.28 4.86 11.59
C ALA A 7 -11.12 3.96 11.13
N ALA A 8 -10.58 4.22 9.94
CA ALA A 8 -9.50 3.43 9.35
C ALA A 8 -8.10 3.88 9.75
N SER A 9 -7.90 5.10 10.28
CA SER A 9 -6.55 5.65 10.50
C SER A 9 -5.68 4.85 11.47
N GLY A 10 -6.29 4.07 12.37
CA GLY A 10 -5.57 3.15 13.27
C GLY A 10 -5.29 1.77 12.68
N LEU A 11 -5.78 1.46 11.47
CA LEU A 11 -5.59 0.16 10.84
C LEU A 11 -4.28 0.12 10.04
N THR A 12 -3.73 -1.09 9.93
CA THR A 12 -2.67 -1.39 8.97
C THR A 12 -3.22 -2.38 7.95
N VAL A 13 -3.19 -2.01 6.68
CA VAL A 13 -3.54 -2.89 5.56
C VAL A 13 -2.27 -3.59 5.08
N THR A 14 -2.36 -4.89 4.85
CA THR A 14 -1.22 -5.69 4.37
C THR A 14 -1.61 -6.55 3.18
N ALA A 15 -0.67 -6.78 2.26
CA ALA A 15 -0.81 -7.72 1.16
C ALA A 15 0.57 -8.25 0.73
N ALA A 16 0.61 -9.45 0.15
CA ALA A 16 1.82 -10.00 -0.46
C ALA A 16 1.67 -10.00 -1.99
N THR A 17 2.27 -9.02 -2.66
CA THR A 17 2.16 -8.83 -4.12
C THR A 17 3.11 -7.74 -4.61
N ASP A 18 3.71 -7.96 -5.78
CA ASP A 18 4.62 -7.03 -6.46
C ASP A 18 4.01 -6.35 -7.70
N GLY A 19 2.67 -6.44 -7.85
CA GLY A 19 1.95 -6.09 -9.07
C GLY A 19 0.95 -4.92 -8.93
N ASN A 20 -0.03 -4.88 -9.83
CA ASN A 20 -1.13 -3.91 -9.78
C ASN A 20 -1.96 -4.01 -8.50
N HIS A 21 -2.07 -5.22 -7.94
CA HIS A 21 -2.78 -5.43 -6.69
C HIS A 21 -2.14 -4.63 -5.55
N GLY A 22 -0.80 -4.69 -5.40
CA GLY A 22 -0.07 -3.92 -4.39
C GLY A 22 -0.25 -2.41 -4.55
N ARG A 23 -0.19 -1.91 -5.79
CA ARG A 23 -0.45 -0.50 -6.10
C ARG A 23 -1.87 -0.07 -5.75
N SER A 24 -2.87 -0.88 -6.08
CA SER A 24 -4.27 -0.60 -5.79
C SER A 24 -4.54 -0.55 -4.28
N VAL A 25 -3.98 -1.50 -3.53
CA VAL A 25 -4.09 -1.55 -2.07
C VAL A 25 -3.40 -0.36 -1.42
N ALA A 26 -2.17 -0.04 -1.82
CA ALA A 26 -1.42 1.10 -1.30
C ALA A 26 -2.12 2.44 -1.57
N TRP A 27 -2.64 2.63 -2.79
CA TRP A 27 -3.45 3.80 -3.13
C TRP A 27 -4.72 3.91 -2.28
N GLY A 28 -5.44 2.80 -2.10
CA GLY A 28 -6.63 2.74 -1.25
C GLY A 28 -6.30 3.11 0.20
N ALA A 29 -5.25 2.53 0.77
CA ALA A 29 -4.83 2.82 2.13
C ALA A 29 -4.49 4.30 2.34
N ARG A 30 -3.78 4.92 1.39
CA ARG A 30 -3.52 6.37 1.38
C ARG A 30 -4.81 7.21 1.39
N MET A 31 -5.82 6.81 0.61
CA MET A 31 -7.12 7.49 0.57
C MET A 31 -7.84 7.41 1.92
N PHE A 32 -7.80 6.25 2.57
CA PHE A 32 -8.36 6.01 3.91
C PHE A 32 -7.47 6.53 5.04
N GLY A 33 -6.25 7.00 4.75
CA GLY A 33 -5.33 7.56 5.76
C GLY A 33 -4.83 6.52 6.74
N CYS A 34 -4.74 5.26 6.33
CA CYS A 34 -4.25 4.15 7.14
C CYS A 34 -2.86 3.69 6.68
N ARG A 35 -2.15 2.97 7.54
CA ARG A 35 -0.83 2.42 7.21
C ARG A 35 -0.98 1.29 6.19
N CYS A 36 0.00 1.13 5.31
CA CYS A 36 0.05 0.06 4.33
C CYS A 36 1.43 -0.60 4.32
N VAL A 37 1.46 -1.94 4.34
CA VAL A 37 2.69 -2.74 4.21
C VAL A 37 2.50 -3.78 3.10
N ILE A 38 3.35 -3.78 2.08
CA ILE A 38 3.22 -4.67 0.91
C ILE A 38 4.45 -5.55 0.81
N PHE A 39 4.30 -6.84 1.11
CA PHE A 39 5.40 -7.78 0.99
C PHE A 39 5.62 -8.17 -0.48
N ILE A 40 6.84 -8.00 -0.96
CA ILE A 40 7.27 -8.34 -2.32
C ILE A 40 8.33 -9.44 -2.30
N ASN A 41 8.51 -10.12 -3.43
CA ASN A 41 9.61 -11.07 -3.58
C ASN A 41 10.94 -10.30 -3.77
N GLU A 42 12.04 -10.79 -3.20
CA GLU A 42 13.38 -10.17 -3.32
C GLU A 42 13.87 -10.04 -4.77
N ALA A 43 13.41 -10.89 -5.70
CA ALA A 43 13.79 -10.84 -7.10
C ALA A 43 13.02 -9.79 -7.91
N VAL A 44 12.09 -9.04 -7.29
CA VAL A 44 11.36 -8.00 -8.00
C VAL A 44 12.29 -6.87 -8.42
N SER A 45 12.03 -6.30 -9.59
CA SER A 45 12.70 -5.08 -10.04
C SER A 45 12.41 -3.90 -9.09
N GLU A 46 13.43 -3.10 -8.80
CA GLU A 46 13.34 -1.86 -8.01
C GLU A 46 12.22 -0.90 -8.49
N GLY A 47 11.96 -0.85 -9.81
CA GLY A 47 10.89 -0.01 -10.37
C GLY A 47 9.48 -0.41 -9.90
N ARG A 48 9.24 -1.70 -9.64
CA ARG A 48 7.96 -2.19 -9.12
C ARG A 48 7.79 -1.86 -7.64
N GLU A 49 8.84 -2.05 -6.85
CA GLU A 49 8.90 -1.64 -5.45
C GLU A 49 8.60 -0.14 -5.32
N LYS A 50 9.35 0.70 -6.04
CA LYS A 50 9.15 2.16 -6.07
C LYS A 50 7.74 2.55 -6.50
N ALA A 51 7.16 1.84 -7.47
CA ALA A 51 5.79 2.11 -7.92
C ALA A 51 4.77 1.90 -6.79
N ILE A 52 4.93 0.86 -5.96
CA ILE A 52 4.08 0.61 -4.80
C ILE A 52 4.37 1.62 -3.69
N ALA A 53 5.65 1.84 -3.35
CA ALA A 53 6.09 2.76 -2.31
C ALA A 53 5.70 4.22 -2.58
N SER A 54 5.55 4.62 -3.85
CA SER A 54 5.09 5.97 -4.25
C SER A 54 3.70 6.34 -3.73
N TYR A 55 2.89 5.35 -3.34
CA TYR A 55 1.60 5.55 -2.68
C TYR A 55 1.71 5.69 -1.15
N GLY A 56 2.92 5.65 -0.58
CA GLY A 56 3.17 5.75 0.86
C GLY A 56 3.05 4.40 1.59
N ALA A 57 3.10 3.29 0.86
CA ALA A 57 3.24 1.97 1.47
C ALA A 57 4.70 1.70 1.85
N GLU A 58 4.89 1.00 2.95
CA GLU A 58 6.11 0.26 3.24
C GLU A 58 6.12 -1.00 2.37
N VAL A 59 7.24 -1.31 1.73
CA VAL A 59 7.36 -2.40 0.75
C VAL A 59 8.56 -3.26 1.12
#